data_AF-A0A3D4HDJ8-F1
#
_entry.id   AF-A0A3D4HDJ8-F1
#
_cell.length_a   1.000
_cell.length_b   1.000
_cell.length_c   1.000
_cell.angle_alpha   90.00
_cell.angle_beta   90.00
_cell.angle_gamma   90.00
#
_symmetry.space_group_name_H-M   'P 1'
#
loop_
_entity.id
_entity.type
_entity.pdbx_description
1 polymer ?
#
loop_
_entity_poly.entity_id
_entity_poly.type
_entity_poly.pdbx_seq_one_letter_code
_entity_poly.pdbx_strand_id
1 'polypeptide(L)'
;MRAIFVILILILILIISLIFIRNKTSVVPNAKGPNLASVSVSNSYIFASPVRATAGGDLIRITIFILDERGLGIEGKKIILKGDTNLNITEIQPLTDGVGKAIFDLRSNIMGAYSLEAEVDGLVLPQKVKIIFD
;
A
#
# COMPACT_ATOMS: atom_id res chain seq x y z
N MET A 1 65.11 -22.86 -1.57
CA MET A 1 64.63 -21.57 -2.12
C MET A 1 63.43 -21.72 -3.06
N ARG A 2 63.43 -22.63 -4.04
CA ARG A 2 62.29 -22.80 -4.99
C ARG A 2 60.95 -23.15 -4.32
N ALA A 3 60.93 -24.05 -3.33
CA ALA A 3 59.70 -24.43 -2.62
C ALA A 3 59.08 -23.30 -1.78
N ILE A 4 59.93 -22.45 -1.18
CA ILE A 4 59.50 -21.29 -0.38
C ILE A 4 58.82 -20.25 -1.28
N PHE A 5 59.32 -20.06 -2.51
CA PHE A 5 58.72 -19.15 -3.48
C PHE A 5 57.34 -19.62 -3.95
N VAL A 6 57.15 -20.93 -4.13
CA VAL A 6 55.84 -21.52 -4.49
C VAL A 6 54.82 -21.36 -3.37
N ILE A 7 55.23 -21.57 -2.11
CA ILE A 7 54.36 -21.40 -0.94
C ILE A 7 53.93 -19.93 -0.77
N LEU A 8 54.84 -18.97 -1.01
CA LEU A 8 54.54 -17.54 -0.95
C LEU A 8 53.47 -17.13 -1.98
N ILE A 9 53.57 -17.63 -3.21
CA ILE A 9 52.59 -17.36 -4.28
C ILE A 9 51.21 -17.93 -3.93
N LEU A 10 51.16 -19.14 -3.35
CA LEU A 10 49.91 -19.78 -2.98
C LEU A 10 49.18 -19.04 -1.84
N ILE A 11 49.93 -18.51 -0.88
CA ILE A 11 49.40 -17.65 0.19
C ILE A 11 48.87 -16.32 -0.37
N LEU A 12 49.58 -15.72 -1.33
CA LEU A 12 49.16 -14.47 -1.95
C LEU A 12 47.81 -14.60 -2.68
N ILE A 13 47.62 -15.70 -3.42
CA ILE A 13 46.37 -15.99 -4.14
C ILE A 13 45.20 -16.20 -3.17
N LEU A 14 45.44 -16.88 -2.04
CA LEU A 14 44.42 -17.11 -1.00
C LEU A 14 43.93 -15.79 -0.39
N ILE A 15 44.86 -14.87 -0.09
CA ILE A 15 44.53 -13.56 0.48
C ILE A 15 43.69 -12.72 -0.49
N ILE A 16 44.07 -12.69 -1.77
CA ILE A 16 43.34 -11.95 -2.82
C ILE A 16 41.91 -12.51 -2.98
N SER A 17 41.75 -13.83 -2.94
CA SER A 17 40.44 -14.49 -3.01
C SER A 17 39.52 -14.10 -1.84
N LEU A 18 40.05 -14.06 -0.62
CA LEU A 18 39.31 -13.66 0.58
C LEU A 18 38.83 -12.20 0.52
N ILE A 19 39.64 -11.29 -0.04
CA ILE A 19 39.25 -9.88 -0.23
C ILE A 19 38.10 -9.77 -1.24
N PHE A 20 38.16 -10.54 -2.33
CA PHE A 20 37.11 -10.50 -3.37
C PHE A 20 35.77 -11.05 -2.88
N ILE A 21 35.77 -12.06 -2.00
CA ILE A 21 34.57 -12.64 -1.39
C ILE A 21 33.90 -11.64 -0.45
N ARG A 22 34.67 -10.91 0.36
CA ARG A 22 34.12 -9.89 1.27
C ARG A 22 33.43 -8.73 0.55
N ASN A 23 33.84 -8.43 -0.69
CA ASN A 23 33.33 -7.29 -1.44
C ASN A 23 32.10 -7.61 -2.31
N LYS A 24 31.56 -8.84 -2.29
CA LYS A 24 30.51 -9.29 -3.23
C LYS A 24 29.13 -9.63 -2.65
N THR A 25 28.79 -9.25 -1.42
CA THR A 25 27.42 -9.43 -0.92
C THR A 25 26.95 -8.27 -0.04
N SER A 26 26.78 -7.10 -0.64
CA SER A 26 25.71 -6.21 -0.21
C SER A 26 24.96 -5.80 -1.47
N VAL A 27 23.96 -6.60 -1.82
CA VAL A 27 22.86 -6.11 -2.66
C VAL A 27 22.15 -5.12 -1.77
N VAL A 28 22.58 -3.85 -1.80
CA VAL A 28 21.77 -2.76 -1.26
C VAL A 28 20.48 -2.81 -2.07
N PRO A 29 19.33 -3.16 -1.48
CA PRO A 29 18.08 -3.00 -2.18
C PRO A 29 17.93 -1.49 -2.38
N ASN A 30 18.09 -1.01 -3.60
CA ASN A 30 17.50 0.26 -3.98
C ASN A 30 15.98 0.03 -3.98
N ALA A 31 15.38 0.03 -2.79
CA ALA A 31 13.99 0.42 -2.69
C ALA A 31 13.93 1.79 -3.36
N LYS A 32 13.26 1.87 -4.52
CA LYS A 32 12.94 3.15 -5.12
C LYS A 32 12.35 3.99 -3.99
N GLY A 33 13.01 5.11 -3.67
CA GLY A 33 12.45 6.08 -2.74
C GLY A 33 11.00 6.36 -3.13
N PRO A 34 10.15 6.77 -2.16
CA PRO A 34 8.71 6.86 -2.34
C PRO A 34 8.47 7.55 -3.68
N ASN A 35 7.88 6.82 -4.61
CA ASN A 35 7.54 7.36 -5.89
C ASN A 35 6.63 8.54 -5.54
N LEU A 36 7.12 9.77 -5.66
CA LEU A 36 6.33 10.99 -5.52
C LEU A 36 5.43 11.11 -6.77
N ALA A 37 4.87 9.98 -7.20
CA ALA A 37 3.82 9.92 -8.17
C ALA A 37 2.69 10.76 -7.59
N SER A 38 2.38 11.84 -8.29
CA SER A 38 1.25 12.67 -7.99
C SER A 38 0.01 11.79 -8.05
N VAL A 39 -0.79 11.84 -6.98
CA VAL A 39 -2.06 11.14 -6.92
C VAL A 39 -2.96 11.69 -8.03
N SER A 40 -3.47 10.80 -8.88
CA SER A 40 -4.45 11.15 -9.89
C SER A 40 -5.84 10.89 -9.34
N VAL A 41 -6.50 11.96 -8.89
CA VAL A 41 -7.82 11.87 -8.25
C VAL A 41 -8.88 11.40 -9.25
N SER A 42 -8.72 11.69 -10.55
CA SER A 42 -9.62 11.25 -11.62
C SER A 42 -9.49 9.77 -11.95
N ASN A 43 -8.30 9.19 -11.78
CA ASN A 43 -8.06 7.76 -12.03
C ASN A 43 -8.32 6.90 -10.79
N SER A 44 -8.32 7.51 -9.61
CA SER A 44 -8.59 6.84 -8.34
C SER A 44 -10.08 6.60 -8.16
N TYR A 45 -10.45 5.48 -7.54
CA TYR A 45 -11.85 5.08 -7.40
C TYR A 45 -12.13 4.37 -6.08
N ILE A 46 -13.40 4.33 -5.72
CA ILE A 46 -13.91 3.74 -4.49
C ILE A 46 -15.01 2.74 -4.82
N PHE A 47 -15.00 1.58 -4.15
CA PHE A 47 -15.93 0.49 -4.37
C PHE A 47 -16.50 -0.01 -3.04
N ALA A 48 -17.81 -0.32 -3.03
CA ALA A 48 -18.49 -0.95 -1.91
C ALA A 48 -18.97 -2.35 -2.28
N SER A 49 -18.72 -3.31 -1.40
CA SER A 49 -19.23 -4.67 -1.53
C SER A 49 -19.58 -5.27 -0.17
N PRO A 50 -20.84 -5.68 0.07
CA PRO A 50 -22.01 -5.37 -0.75
C PRO A 50 -22.39 -3.87 -0.66
N VAL A 51 -23.26 -3.38 -1.56
CA VAL A 51 -23.79 -1.99 -1.49
C VAL A 51 -24.97 -1.87 -0.51
N ARG A 52 -25.52 -3.02 -0.11
CA ARG A 52 -26.65 -3.18 0.82
C ARG A 52 -26.31 -4.19 1.90
N ALA A 53 -26.69 -3.91 3.14
CA ALA A 53 -26.45 -4.77 4.30
C ALA A 53 -27.57 -4.60 5.34
N THR A 54 -27.80 -5.58 6.20
CA THR A 54 -28.76 -5.43 7.30
C THR A 54 -28.18 -4.61 8.45
N ALA A 55 -28.95 -3.64 8.95
CA ALA A 55 -28.59 -2.83 10.11
C ALA A 55 -28.42 -3.72 11.37
N GLY A 56 -27.30 -3.54 12.09
CA GLY A 56 -26.99 -4.23 13.35
C GLY A 56 -26.33 -5.60 13.21
N GLY A 57 -26.09 -6.10 11.99
CA GLY A 57 -25.48 -7.41 11.77
C GLY A 57 -24.41 -7.43 10.69
N ASP A 58 -24.76 -7.01 9.49
CA ASP A 58 -23.93 -7.18 8.31
C ASP A 58 -22.87 -6.08 8.16
N LEU A 59 -21.83 -6.40 7.41
CA LEU A 59 -20.74 -5.48 7.08
C LEU A 59 -20.77 -5.09 5.62
N ILE A 60 -20.43 -3.84 5.35
CA ILE A 60 -20.10 -3.36 4.00
C ILE A 60 -18.62 -3.11 3.93
N ARG A 61 -17.92 -3.79 3.02
CA ARG A 61 -16.50 -3.54 2.77
C ARG A 61 -16.33 -2.47 1.71
N ILE A 62 -15.56 -1.46 2.05
CA ILE A 62 -15.10 -0.42 1.14
C ILE A 62 -13.67 -0.72 0.74
N THR A 63 -13.44 -0.72 -0.56
CA THR A 63 -12.11 -0.83 -1.15
C THR A 63 -11.84 0.42 -1.96
N ILE A 64 -10.75 1.10 -1.67
CA ILE A 64 -10.35 2.35 -2.33
C ILE A 64 -9.04 2.08 -3.06
N PHE A 65 -8.97 2.48 -4.33
CA PHE A 65 -7.77 2.37 -5.14
C PHE A 65 -7.25 3.77 -5.47
N ILE A 66 -6.03 4.05 -5.03
CA ILE A 66 -5.33 5.29 -5.33
C ILE A 66 -4.30 5.03 -6.42
N LEU A 67 -4.47 5.74 -7.53
CA LEU A 67 -3.69 5.57 -8.74
C LEU A 67 -2.95 6.85 -9.11
N ASP A 68 -1.89 6.71 -9.89
CA ASP A 68 -1.20 7.81 -10.56
C ASP A 68 -1.84 8.12 -11.93
N GLU A 69 -1.28 9.11 -12.63
CA GLU A 69 -1.72 9.52 -13.97
C GLU A 69 -1.61 8.40 -15.03
N ARG A 70 -0.84 7.35 -14.74
CA ARG A 70 -0.62 6.19 -15.62
C ARG A 70 -1.54 5.01 -15.25
N GLY A 71 -2.38 5.15 -14.23
CA GLY A 71 -3.24 4.09 -13.70
C GLY A 71 -2.50 3.07 -12.84
N LEU A 72 -1.29 3.38 -12.36
CA LEU A 72 -0.52 2.52 -11.46
C LEU A 72 -0.86 2.85 -10.01
N GLY A 73 -0.99 1.80 -9.18
CA GLY A 73 -1.22 1.95 -7.75
C GLY A 73 -0.10 2.66 -7.02
N ILE A 74 -0.45 3.56 -6.11
CA ILE A 74 0.51 4.29 -5.27
C ILE A 74 0.46 3.71 -3.86
N GLU A 75 1.58 3.18 -3.38
CA GLU A 75 1.74 2.59 -2.04
C GLU A 75 1.96 3.66 -0.95
N GLY A 76 1.55 3.35 0.27
CA GLY A 76 1.87 4.13 1.48
C GLY A 76 1.05 5.40 1.66
N LYS A 77 -0.01 5.60 0.87
CA LYS A 77 -0.92 6.74 1.00
C LYS A 77 -1.95 6.50 2.09
N LYS A 78 -2.12 7.47 2.99
CA LYS A 78 -3.14 7.40 4.04
C LYS A 78 -4.48 7.87 3.49
N ILE A 79 -5.48 7.01 3.65
CA ILE A 79 -6.85 7.29 3.23
C ILE A 79 -7.70 7.65 4.44
N ILE A 80 -8.48 8.70 4.29
CA ILE A 80 -9.48 9.13 5.27
C ILE A 80 -10.84 8.92 4.63
N LEU A 81 -11.64 8.02 5.22
CA LEU A 81 -13.01 7.78 4.79
C LEU A 81 -13.96 8.62 5.65
N LYS A 82 -14.67 9.54 5.03
CA LYS A 82 -15.71 10.36 5.66
C LYS A 82 -17.08 9.75 5.37
N GLY A 83 -17.89 9.64 6.43
CA GLY A 83 -19.27 9.17 6.37
C GLY A 83 -20.13 9.87 7.41
N ASP A 84 -21.40 9.48 7.46
CA ASP A 84 -22.35 9.95 8.46
C ASP A 84 -21.92 9.52 9.87
N THR A 85 -22.24 10.33 10.89
CA THR A 85 -21.97 10.03 12.31
C THR A 85 -22.64 8.75 12.81
N ASN A 86 -23.69 8.30 12.14
CA ASN A 86 -24.39 7.06 12.48
C ASN A 86 -23.69 5.79 11.94
N LEU A 87 -22.67 5.95 11.09
CA LEU A 87 -21.86 4.84 10.58
C LEU A 87 -20.67 4.57 11.50
N ASN A 88 -20.48 3.29 11.82
CA ASN A 88 -19.26 2.81 12.44
C ASN A 88 -18.28 2.37 11.34
N ILE A 89 -17.19 3.12 11.18
CA ILE A 89 -16.13 2.86 10.21
C ILE A 89 -14.95 2.21 10.93
N THR A 90 -14.59 1.00 10.52
CA THR A 90 -13.42 0.27 11.00
C THR A 90 -12.31 0.32 9.97
N GLU A 91 -11.15 0.86 10.36
CA GLU A 91 -9.96 0.93 9.52
C GLU A 91 -9.24 -0.42 9.51
N ILE A 92 -9.47 -1.24 8.47
CA ILE A 92 -8.79 -2.54 8.32
C ILE A 92 -7.39 -2.34 7.74
N GLN A 93 -7.29 -1.51 6.70
CA GLN A 93 -6.05 -1.16 6.03
C GLN A 93 -6.14 0.29 5.53
N PRO A 94 -5.83 1.29 6.38
CA PRO A 94 -5.96 2.71 6.04
C PRO A 94 -4.82 3.22 5.13
N LEU A 95 -3.72 2.48 5.01
CA LEU A 95 -2.61 2.78 4.11
C LEU A 95 -2.74 1.96 2.82
N THR A 96 -2.45 2.58 1.68
CA THR A 96 -2.46 1.87 0.40
C THR A 96 -1.30 0.87 0.28
N ASP A 97 -1.56 -0.29 -0.31
CA ASP A 97 -0.55 -1.30 -0.61
C ASP A 97 0.13 -1.09 -1.98
N GLY A 98 0.97 -2.04 -2.41
CA GLY A 98 1.68 -1.99 -3.70
C GLY A 98 0.80 -1.91 -4.95
N VAL A 99 -0.52 -2.14 -4.86
CA VAL A 99 -1.48 -1.92 -5.95
C VAL A 99 -2.38 -0.70 -5.69
N GLY A 100 -2.04 0.13 -4.71
CA GLY A 100 -2.80 1.33 -4.37
C GLY A 100 -4.06 1.06 -3.56
N LYS A 101 -4.25 -0.14 -3.01
CA LYS A 101 -5.50 -0.55 -2.37
C LYS A 101 -5.52 -0.22 -0.88
N ALA A 102 -6.61 0.36 -0.40
CA ALA A 102 -6.95 0.55 1.01
C ALA A 102 -8.33 -0.06 1.33
N ILE A 103 -8.53 -0.53 2.55
CA ILE A 103 -9.73 -1.30 2.95
C ILE A 103 -10.32 -0.76 4.26
N PHE A 104 -11.63 -0.58 4.26
CA PHE A 104 -12.43 -0.18 5.42
C PHE A 104 -13.67 -1.06 5.51
N ASP A 105 -14.09 -1.40 6.73
CA ASP A 105 -15.34 -2.10 6.96
C ASP A 105 -16.33 -1.15 7.65
N LEU A 106 -17.58 -1.14 7.17
CA LEU A 106 -18.64 -0.30 7.73
C LEU A 106 -19.76 -1.15 8.30
N ARG A 107 -20.30 -0.64 9.41
CA ARG A 107 -21.50 -1.15 10.07
C ARG A 107 -22.39 0.02 10.47
N SER A 108 -23.69 -0.20 10.50
CA SER A 108 -24.67 0.73 11.07
C SER A 108 -25.64 -0.05 11.93
N ASN A 109 -26.10 0.53 13.04
CA ASN A 109 -27.25 0.03 13.79
C ASN A 109 -28.56 0.73 13.37
N ILE A 110 -28.47 1.71 12.48
CA ILE A 110 -29.58 2.52 12.02
C ILE A 110 -29.79 2.22 10.53
N MET A 111 -31.05 1.96 10.18
CA MET A 111 -31.45 1.79 8.78
C MET A 111 -31.40 3.12 8.06
N GLY A 112 -30.89 3.14 6.83
CA GLY A 112 -30.78 4.35 6.06
C GLY A 112 -29.81 4.25 4.89
N ALA A 113 -29.91 5.23 4.01
CA ALA A 113 -28.95 5.41 2.93
C ALA A 113 -27.86 6.40 3.35
N TYR A 114 -26.61 6.01 3.17
CA TYR A 114 -25.45 6.81 3.56
C TYR A 114 -24.56 7.10 2.36
N SER A 115 -24.02 8.31 2.30
CA SER A 115 -23.04 8.71 1.30
C SER A 115 -21.65 8.77 1.91
N LEU A 116 -20.69 8.16 1.23
CA LEU A 116 -19.29 8.11 1.63
C LEU A 116 -18.43 8.95 0.70
N GLU A 117 -17.42 9.59 1.28
CA GLU A 117 -16.43 10.39 0.59
C GLU A 117 -15.04 9.99 1.07
N ALA A 118 -14.12 9.72 0.14
CA ALA A 118 -12.74 9.36 0.46
C ALA A 118 -11.81 10.55 0.20
N GLU A 119 -10.81 10.70 1.05
CA GLU A 119 -9.77 11.72 0.94
C GLU A 119 -8.39 11.07 1.06
N VAL A 120 -7.44 11.56 0.26
CA VAL A 120 -6.04 11.14 0.28
C VAL A 120 -5.15 12.38 0.21
N ASP A 121 -4.23 12.54 1.17
CA ASP A 121 -3.30 13.68 1.23
C ASP A 121 -3.98 15.06 1.10
N GLY A 122 -5.20 15.24 1.62
CA GLY A 122 -5.98 16.50 1.50
C GLY A 122 -6.82 16.61 0.22
N LEU A 123 -6.73 15.65 -0.69
CA LEU A 123 -7.47 15.62 -1.95
C LEU A 123 -8.71 14.72 -1.81
N VAL A 124 -9.88 15.30 -2.02
CA VAL A 124 -11.16 14.59 -2.04
C VAL A 124 -11.35 13.88 -3.36
N LEU A 125 -11.70 12.58 -3.32
CA LEU A 125 -12.05 11.82 -4.51
C LEU A 125 -13.39 12.31 -5.10
N PRO A 126 -13.51 12.49 -6.43
CA PRO A 126 -14.74 12.93 -7.06
C PRO A 126 -15.84 11.88 -6.99
N GLN A 127 -15.46 10.60 -6.91
CA GLN A 127 -16.41 9.50 -6.82
C GLN A 127 -16.93 9.35 -5.39
N LYS A 128 -18.26 9.44 -5.25
CA LYS A 128 -18.97 9.17 -4.01
C LYS A 128 -19.63 7.80 -4.07
N VAL A 129 -19.68 7.10 -2.95
CA VAL A 129 -20.38 5.81 -2.86
C VAL A 129 -21.57 5.93 -1.95
N LYS A 130 -22.72 5.49 -2.45
CA LYS A 130 -23.95 5.38 -1.68
C LYS A 130 -24.12 3.93 -1.25
N ILE A 131 -24.25 3.72 0.05
CA ILE A 131 -24.54 2.42 0.67
C ILE A 131 -25.89 2.49 1.39
N ILE A 132 -26.53 1.35 1.59
CA ILE A 132 -27.84 1.29 2.26
C ILE A 132 -27.80 0.21 3.34
N PHE A 133 -28.23 0.58 4.54
CA PHE A 133 -28.54 -0.37 5.60
C PHE A 133 -30.06 -0.53 5.71
N ASP A 134 -30.55 -1.74 5.47
CA ASP A 134 -31.97 -2.14 5.51
C ASP A 134 -32.30 -2.94 6.78
#